data_AF-A0A7S4NT89-F1
#
_entry.id   AF-A0A7S4NT89-F1
#
_cell.length_a   1.000
_cell.length_b   1.000
_cell.length_c   1.000
_cell.angle_alpha   90.00
_cell.angle_beta   90.00
_cell.angle_gamma   90.00
#
_symmetry.space_group_name_H-M   'P 1'
#
loop_
_entity.id
_entity.type
_entity.pdbx_description
1 polymer ?
#
loop_
_entity_poly.entity_id
_entity_poly.type
_entity_poly.pdbx_seq_one_letter_code
_entity_poly.pdbx_strand_id
1 'polypeptide(L)'
;IVFSKLTILPLFSYQMLLLSLADPSIGRIDKSMLSQETLMDLLTENIVCREVIFSSPDNSNALKSWVGLVFDLDGNVEKIQWALKALQGRLQYEYIPQSVEEIMVTSNSLEGTIEASELPEKLRLLSLAMNKHSGTLDLERLPGALVIALFGTNRFSGTVSLKKLPSGLQVLSLSENRFFGALDFTMLPSTIESLWVQLNDFEGNTDFTRLPDSLDTLDVSHTKLSGRLVRKTPRFNGVNSRVEIIVTEVHIENNWI
;
A
#
# COMPACT_ATOMS: atom_id res chain seq x y z
N ILE A 1 -3.51 56.65 -12.39
CA ILE A 1 -2.41 55.67 -12.58
C ILE A 1 -2.13 55.04 -11.22
N VAL A 2 -2.80 53.94 -10.89
CA VAL A 2 -2.29 52.81 -10.09
C VAL A 2 -3.17 51.61 -10.47
N PHE A 3 -2.86 50.99 -11.60
CA PHE A 3 -3.17 49.59 -11.84
C PHE A 3 -1.84 48.86 -11.67
N SER A 4 -1.73 47.95 -10.71
CA SER A 4 -0.87 46.76 -10.78
C SER A 4 -0.70 46.13 -9.40
N LYS A 5 -1.53 45.13 -9.13
CA LYS A 5 -1.18 43.85 -8.50
C LYS A 5 -2.46 43.01 -8.42
N LEU A 6 -3.05 42.74 -9.59
CA LEU A 6 -3.77 41.47 -9.72
C LEU A 6 -2.66 40.43 -9.89
N THR A 7 -2.29 39.80 -8.79
CA THR A 7 -1.63 38.50 -8.83
C THR A 7 -2.55 37.62 -9.67
N ILE A 8 -2.05 37.16 -10.82
CA ILE A 8 -2.72 36.16 -11.63
C ILE A 8 -2.82 34.93 -10.73
N LEU A 9 -3.97 34.74 -10.08
CA LEU A 9 -4.32 33.45 -9.51
C LEU A 9 -4.26 32.48 -10.70
N PRO A 10 -3.45 31.41 -10.62
CA PRO A 10 -3.37 30.46 -11.72
C PRO A 10 -4.78 29.93 -12.01
N LEU A 11 -5.12 29.68 -13.28
CA LEU A 11 -6.40 29.10 -13.71
C LEU A 11 -6.84 27.88 -12.86
N PHE A 12 -5.85 27.16 -12.30
CA PHE A 12 -5.96 26.12 -11.27
C PHE A 12 -6.85 26.48 -10.06
N SER A 13 -6.82 27.72 -9.60
CA SER A 13 -7.62 28.20 -8.45
C SER A 13 -9.13 28.16 -8.73
N TYR A 14 -9.54 28.32 -9.99
CA TYR A 14 -10.95 28.41 -10.38
C TYR A 14 -11.61 27.03 -10.57
N GLN A 15 -10.88 26.05 -11.13
CA GLN A 15 -11.36 24.65 -11.17
C GLN A 15 -11.47 24.07 -9.75
N MET A 16 -10.51 24.38 -8.88
CA MET A 16 -10.56 24.02 -7.46
C MET A 16 -11.73 24.69 -6.73
N LEU A 17 -12.01 25.98 -7.02
CA LEU A 17 -13.16 26.68 -6.46
C LEU A 17 -14.48 26.04 -6.93
N LEU A 18 -14.58 25.58 -8.18
CA LEU A 18 -15.76 24.88 -8.69
C LEU A 18 -15.96 23.49 -8.05
N LEU A 19 -14.86 22.77 -7.74
CA LEU A 19 -14.90 21.50 -7.01
C LEU A 19 -15.25 21.69 -5.53
N SER A 20 -14.72 22.73 -4.87
CA SER A 20 -14.99 23.02 -3.45
C SER A 20 -16.34 23.71 -3.20
N LEU A 21 -16.88 24.41 -4.21
CA LEU A 21 -18.21 25.03 -4.19
C LEU A 21 -19.29 24.12 -4.76
N ALA A 22 -18.98 22.87 -5.12
CA ALA A 22 -19.99 21.88 -5.43
C ALA A 22 -20.83 21.64 -4.17
N ASP A 23 -21.97 22.33 -4.13
CA ASP A 23 -23.07 22.11 -3.20
C ASP A 23 -23.25 20.60 -2.99
N PRO A 24 -23.39 20.08 -1.75
CA PRO A 24 -23.67 18.66 -1.50
C PRO A 24 -24.91 18.13 -2.27
N SER A 25 -25.74 19.03 -2.78
CA SER A 25 -26.92 18.80 -3.63
C SER A 25 -26.60 18.60 -5.12
N ILE A 26 -25.44 19.08 -5.59
CA ILE A 26 -24.92 18.84 -6.94
C ILE A 26 -24.08 17.57 -6.86
N GLY A 27 -24.58 16.49 -7.45
CA GLY A 27 -24.03 15.14 -7.33
C GLY A 27 -22.50 15.13 -7.40
N ARG A 28 -21.87 14.38 -6.47
CA ARG A 28 -20.43 14.12 -6.43
C ARG A 28 -19.93 14.00 -7.87
N ILE A 29 -19.04 14.90 -8.28
CA ILE A 29 -18.44 14.84 -9.61
C ILE A 29 -17.89 13.43 -9.79
N ASP A 30 -18.40 12.74 -10.80
CA ASP A 30 -17.95 11.39 -11.10
C ASP A 30 -16.48 11.51 -11.53
N LYS A 31 -15.58 10.88 -10.76
CA LYS A 31 -14.14 10.90 -11.02
C LYS A 31 -13.81 10.39 -12.42
N SER A 32 -14.68 9.55 -13.00
CA SER A 32 -14.55 9.06 -14.38
C SER A 32 -14.58 10.18 -15.42
N MET A 33 -15.14 11.35 -15.09
CA MET A 33 -15.21 12.52 -15.97
C MET A 33 -13.96 13.41 -15.90
N LEU A 34 -13.07 13.17 -14.94
CA LEU A 34 -11.85 13.96 -14.78
C LEU A 34 -10.77 13.47 -15.75
N SER A 35 -10.03 14.40 -16.34
CA SER A 35 -8.85 14.03 -17.13
C SER A 35 -7.77 13.45 -16.21
N GLN A 36 -6.87 12.65 -16.77
CA GLN A 36 -5.77 12.08 -16.01
C GLN A 36 -4.86 13.18 -15.43
N GLU A 37 -4.66 14.29 -16.14
CA GLU A 37 -3.93 15.45 -15.63
C GLU A 37 -4.59 16.00 -14.37
N THR A 38 -5.91 16.21 -14.40
CA THR A 38 -6.65 16.69 -13.23
C THR A 38 -6.58 15.71 -12.07
N LEU A 39 -6.70 14.40 -12.34
CA LEU A 39 -6.56 13.37 -11.32
C LEU A 39 -5.16 13.40 -10.66
N MET A 40 -4.11 13.53 -11.45
CA MET A 40 -2.73 13.60 -10.95
C MET A 40 -2.42 14.90 -10.20
N ASP A 41 -3.00 16.02 -10.64
CA ASP A 41 -2.91 17.30 -9.93
C ASP A 41 -3.57 17.20 -8.55
N LEU A 42 -4.78 16.62 -8.47
CA LEU A 42 -5.48 16.38 -7.21
C LEU A 42 -4.73 15.39 -6.32
N LEU A 43 -4.27 14.27 -6.88
CA LEU A 43 -3.46 13.27 -6.16
C LEU A 43 -2.27 13.90 -5.43
N THR A 44 -1.61 14.88 -6.07
CA THR A 44 -0.37 15.49 -5.58
C THR A 44 -0.54 16.86 -4.93
N GLU A 45 -1.77 17.36 -4.80
CA GLU A 45 -2.08 18.70 -4.30
C GLU A 45 -1.45 18.97 -2.92
N ASN A 46 -1.53 17.97 -2.03
CA ASN A 46 -1.08 18.08 -0.64
C ASN A 46 0.37 17.61 -0.44
N ILE A 47 1.14 17.45 -1.51
CA ILE A 47 2.58 17.18 -1.44
C ILE A 47 3.35 18.49 -1.29
N VAL A 48 4.19 18.58 -0.27
CA VAL A 48 4.96 19.80 0.05
C VAL A 48 6.25 19.90 -0.77
N CYS A 49 6.99 18.80 -0.93
CA CYS A 49 8.28 18.78 -1.64
C CYS A 49 8.13 18.25 -3.06
N ARG A 50 7.20 18.82 -3.81
CA ARG A 50 6.79 18.28 -5.10
C ARG A 50 7.75 18.63 -6.24
N GLU A 51 8.60 19.64 -6.07
CA GLU A 51 9.53 20.13 -7.10
C GLU A 51 10.43 19.02 -7.67
N VAL A 52 10.73 17.99 -6.86
CA VAL A 52 11.53 16.81 -7.24
C VAL A 52 10.82 15.86 -8.21
N ILE A 53 9.49 15.89 -8.29
CA ILE A 53 8.70 15.12 -9.25
C ILE A 53 8.27 15.97 -10.45
N PHE A 54 8.11 17.28 -10.28
CA PHE A 54 7.70 18.22 -11.32
C PHE A 54 8.85 18.80 -12.16
N SER A 55 10.07 18.29 -12.03
CA SER A 55 11.25 18.88 -12.68
C SER A 55 11.19 18.70 -14.20
N SER A 56 10.86 19.77 -14.93
CA SER A 56 10.99 19.82 -16.38
C SER A 56 12.05 20.83 -16.84
N PRO A 57 12.93 20.48 -17.81
CA PRO A 57 13.82 21.44 -18.47
C PRO A 57 13.08 22.55 -19.25
N ASP A 58 11.83 22.30 -19.67
CA ASP A 58 11.06 23.17 -20.56
C ASP A 58 9.92 23.93 -19.86
N ASN A 59 9.80 23.82 -18.53
CA ASN A 59 8.74 24.42 -17.74
C ASN A 59 7.30 23.97 -18.13
N SER A 60 7.17 22.83 -18.81
CA SER A 60 5.88 22.22 -19.13
C SER A 60 5.29 21.48 -17.93
N ASN A 61 4.03 21.76 -17.60
CA ASN A 61 3.25 21.04 -16.60
C ASN A 61 2.68 19.70 -17.12
N ALA A 62 3.03 19.27 -18.33
CA ALA A 62 2.53 18.02 -18.89
C ALA A 62 2.99 16.81 -18.06
N LEU A 63 2.12 15.82 -17.83
CA LEU A 63 2.48 14.62 -17.06
C LEU A 63 3.74 13.90 -17.57
N LYS A 64 4.00 13.98 -18.87
CA LYS A 64 5.19 13.38 -19.50
C LYS A 64 6.51 13.97 -19.00
N SER A 65 6.50 15.16 -18.41
CA SER A 65 7.69 15.77 -17.79
C SER A 65 7.89 15.33 -16.34
N TRP A 66 6.89 14.68 -15.71
CA TRP A 66 6.99 14.31 -14.31
C TRP A 66 7.91 13.10 -14.14
N VAL A 67 8.89 13.24 -13.25
CA VAL A 67 9.88 12.20 -13.00
C VAL A 67 9.23 11.02 -12.29
N GLY A 68 9.43 9.82 -12.84
CA GLY A 68 8.96 8.56 -12.26
C GLY A 68 7.58 8.12 -12.71
N LEU A 69 6.92 8.84 -13.63
CA LEU A 69 5.74 8.33 -14.30
C LEU A 69 6.13 7.43 -15.48
N VAL A 70 5.48 6.28 -15.58
CA VAL A 70 5.54 5.39 -16.75
C VAL A 70 4.16 5.34 -17.38
N PHE A 71 4.11 5.39 -18.70
CA PHE A 71 2.88 5.43 -19.47
C PHE A 71 2.70 4.15 -20.29
N ASP A 72 1.45 3.71 -20.43
CA ASP A 72 1.06 2.61 -21.30
C ASP A 72 1.14 3.02 -22.80
N LEU A 73 0.79 2.09 -23.69
CA LEU A 73 0.77 2.33 -25.14
C LEU A 73 -0.24 3.39 -25.58
N ASP A 74 -1.28 3.63 -24.78
CA ASP A 74 -2.34 4.60 -25.04
C ASP A 74 -1.99 5.99 -24.44
N GLY A 75 -0.88 6.09 -23.71
CA GLY A 75 -0.40 7.31 -23.07
C GLY A 75 -1.03 7.61 -21.71
N ASN A 76 -1.69 6.63 -21.07
CA ASN A 76 -2.19 6.75 -19.71
C ASN A 76 -1.08 6.42 -18.70
N VAL A 77 -1.13 6.99 -17.49
CA VAL A 77 -0.20 6.66 -16.42
C VAL A 77 -0.47 5.22 -15.99
N GLU A 78 0.52 4.36 -16.19
CA GLU A 78 0.51 2.96 -15.81
C GLU A 78 1.23 2.76 -14.47
N LYS A 79 2.32 3.51 -14.22
CA LYS A 79 3.15 3.33 -13.03
C LYS A 79 3.57 4.67 -12.42
N ILE A 80 3.55 4.71 -11.09
CA ILE A 80 4.00 5.84 -10.27
C ILE A 80 5.22 5.39 -9.46
N GLN A 81 6.43 5.82 -9.85
CA GLN A 81 7.71 5.44 -9.26
C GLN A 81 8.38 6.62 -8.55
N TRP A 82 7.91 6.93 -7.34
CA TRP A 82 8.41 8.03 -6.51
C TRP A 82 9.13 7.56 -5.25
N ALA A 83 9.78 6.39 -5.30
CA ALA A 83 10.63 5.93 -4.21
C ALA A 83 11.83 6.87 -4.00
N LEU A 84 12.21 7.10 -2.74
CA LEU A 84 13.40 7.88 -2.36
C LEU A 84 13.43 9.32 -2.91
N LYS A 85 12.26 9.97 -3.01
CA LYS A 85 12.11 11.33 -3.53
C LYS A 85 12.09 12.41 -2.44
N ALA A 86 12.24 12.03 -1.18
CA ALA A 86 12.10 12.91 -0.03
C ALA A 86 10.76 13.66 0.01
N LEU A 87 9.70 13.05 -0.55
CA LEU A 87 8.36 13.63 -0.56
C LEU A 87 7.81 13.77 0.87
N GLN A 88 7.06 14.84 1.08
CA GLN A 88 6.39 15.16 2.34
C GLN A 88 4.94 15.56 2.06
N GLY A 89 4.09 15.51 3.08
CA GLY A 89 2.67 15.80 2.94
C GLY A 89 1.86 14.55 2.66
N ARG A 90 0.77 14.68 1.90
CA ARG A 90 -0.24 13.63 1.72
C ARG A 90 -0.51 13.39 0.24
N LEU A 91 -0.66 12.12 -0.12
CA LEU A 91 -1.26 11.72 -1.38
C LEU A 91 -2.77 11.56 -1.18
N GLN A 92 -3.55 12.11 -2.10
CA GLN A 92 -4.99 11.89 -2.14
C GLN A 92 -5.25 10.63 -3.01
N TYR A 93 -5.07 9.45 -2.40
CA TYR A 93 -5.12 8.14 -3.07
C TYR A 93 -6.41 7.91 -3.86
N GLU A 94 -7.50 8.55 -3.47
CA GLU A 94 -8.79 8.47 -4.12
C GLU A 94 -8.83 9.11 -5.53
N TYR A 95 -7.80 9.86 -5.92
CA TYR A 95 -7.64 10.42 -7.27
C TYR A 95 -6.58 9.71 -8.11
N ILE A 96 -6.13 8.51 -7.71
CA ILE A 96 -5.25 7.73 -8.57
C ILE A 96 -6.01 7.33 -9.86
N PRO A 97 -5.43 7.55 -11.06
CA PRO A 97 -6.03 7.11 -12.31
C PRO A 97 -6.28 5.60 -12.35
N GLN A 98 -7.41 5.17 -12.90
CA GLN A 98 -7.80 3.75 -12.96
C GLN A 98 -6.91 2.89 -13.89
N SER A 99 -6.08 3.53 -14.72
CA SER A 99 -5.06 2.88 -15.54
C SER A 99 -3.84 2.42 -14.75
N VAL A 100 -3.63 2.93 -13.52
CA VAL A 100 -2.42 2.66 -12.74
C VAL A 100 -2.40 1.22 -12.26
N GLU A 101 -1.32 0.51 -12.59
CA GLU A 101 -1.06 -0.87 -12.17
C GLU A 101 0.01 -0.96 -11.08
N GLU A 102 0.91 0.03 -10.95
CA GLU A 102 1.98 0.01 -9.97
C GLU A 102 2.19 1.36 -9.27
N ILE A 103 2.27 1.33 -7.94
CA ILE A 103 2.58 2.49 -7.11
C ILE A 103 3.73 2.14 -6.18
N MET A 104 4.83 2.88 -6.33
CA MET A 104 6.00 2.80 -5.45
C MET A 104 6.33 4.19 -4.91
N VAL A 105 5.97 4.43 -3.65
CA VAL A 105 6.27 5.68 -2.93
C VAL A 105 7.14 5.42 -1.70
N THR A 106 7.91 4.34 -1.74
CA THR A 106 8.75 3.83 -0.65
C THR A 106 9.80 4.84 -0.20
N SER A 107 10.11 4.87 1.10
CA SER A 107 11.20 5.68 1.66
C SER A 107 11.04 7.18 1.39
N ASN A 108 9.89 7.71 1.80
CA ASN A 108 9.61 9.14 1.82
C ASN A 108 9.18 9.56 3.25
N SER A 109 8.61 10.75 3.37
CA SER A 109 8.00 11.27 4.59
C SER A 109 6.51 11.54 4.38
N LEU A 110 5.86 10.75 3.53
CA LEU A 110 4.42 10.84 3.27
C LEU A 110 3.62 10.42 4.50
N GLU A 111 2.55 11.14 4.77
CA GLU A 111 1.61 10.88 5.86
C GLU A 111 0.17 10.79 5.33
N GLY A 112 -0.78 10.57 6.23
CA GLY A 112 -2.20 10.41 5.90
C GLY A 112 -2.68 8.97 6.02
N THR A 113 -3.94 8.76 5.69
CA THR A 113 -4.65 7.47 5.74
C THR A 113 -4.84 6.94 4.31
N ILE A 114 -5.16 5.65 4.18
CA ILE A 114 -5.52 5.03 2.90
C ILE A 114 -6.86 4.31 3.07
N GLU A 115 -7.79 4.61 2.17
CA GLU A 115 -9.01 3.84 1.99
C GLU A 115 -8.78 2.83 0.87
N ALA A 116 -8.54 1.56 1.23
CA ALA A 116 -8.17 0.53 0.25
C ALA A 116 -9.21 0.35 -0.87
N SER A 117 -10.50 0.62 -0.60
CA SER A 117 -11.57 0.57 -1.60
C SER A 117 -11.51 1.66 -2.67
N GLU A 118 -10.71 2.71 -2.48
CA GLU A 118 -10.54 3.79 -3.46
C GLU A 118 -9.34 3.54 -4.40
N LEU A 119 -8.58 2.46 -4.18
CA LEU A 119 -7.44 2.11 -5.03
C LEU A 119 -7.90 1.56 -6.39
N PRO A 120 -7.12 1.76 -7.47
CA PRO A 120 -7.46 1.25 -8.80
C PRO A 120 -7.66 -0.27 -8.83
N GLU A 121 -8.67 -0.73 -9.56
CA GLU A 121 -8.96 -2.17 -9.67
C GLU A 121 -7.84 -2.98 -10.33
N LYS A 122 -7.09 -2.33 -11.24
CA LYS A 122 -5.95 -2.92 -11.96
C LYS A 122 -4.65 -2.90 -11.16
N LEU A 123 -4.64 -2.36 -9.94
CA LEU A 123 -3.42 -2.21 -9.16
C LEU A 123 -2.83 -3.58 -8.79
N ARG A 124 -1.63 -3.86 -9.28
CA ARG A 124 -0.87 -5.12 -9.08
C ARG A 124 0.23 -4.98 -8.03
N LEU A 125 0.80 -3.78 -7.89
CA LEU A 125 1.83 -3.50 -6.91
C LEU A 125 1.52 -2.20 -6.15
N LEU A 126 1.46 -2.30 -4.83
CA LEU A 126 1.35 -1.15 -3.94
C LEU A 126 2.46 -1.19 -2.89
N SER A 127 3.36 -0.22 -2.94
CA SER A 127 4.42 -0.06 -1.95
C SER A 127 4.38 1.33 -1.32
N LEU A 128 3.93 1.35 -0.07
CA LEU A 128 3.85 2.52 0.80
C LEU A 128 4.90 2.47 1.93
N ALA A 129 5.78 1.47 1.88
CA ALA A 129 6.69 1.17 2.97
C ALA A 129 7.65 2.33 3.29
N MET A 130 8.13 2.38 4.54
CA MET A 130 9.08 3.40 5.01
C MET A 130 8.55 4.83 4.83
N ASN A 131 7.40 5.11 5.44
CA ASN A 131 6.73 6.41 5.43
C ASN A 131 6.13 6.70 6.83
N LYS A 132 5.18 7.64 6.91
CA LYS A 132 4.48 8.04 8.14
C LYS A 132 2.96 7.86 8.03
N HIS A 133 2.48 7.02 7.11
CA HIS A 133 1.05 6.72 6.98
C HIS A 133 0.50 6.17 8.30
N SER A 134 -0.74 6.51 8.61
CA SER A 134 -1.39 6.19 9.87
C SER A 134 -2.85 5.82 9.67
N GLY A 135 -3.57 5.59 10.76
CA GLY A 135 -4.95 5.13 10.72
C GLY A 135 -5.07 3.61 10.53
N THR A 136 -6.29 3.15 10.30
CA THR A 136 -6.62 1.75 10.08
C THR A 136 -6.43 1.36 8.62
N LEU A 137 -6.22 0.06 8.37
CA LEU A 137 -6.06 -0.50 7.03
C LEU A 137 -6.99 -1.70 6.85
N ASP A 138 -8.03 -1.54 6.04
CA ASP A 138 -8.97 -2.63 5.72
C ASP A 138 -8.44 -3.47 4.55
N LEU A 139 -7.74 -4.56 4.89
CA LEU A 139 -7.15 -5.47 3.91
C LEU A 139 -8.19 -6.24 3.08
N GLU A 140 -9.44 -6.36 3.55
CA GLU A 140 -10.51 -7.04 2.80
C GLU A 140 -10.99 -6.22 1.60
N ARG A 141 -10.60 -4.95 1.52
CA ARG A 141 -10.95 -4.03 0.43
C ARG A 141 -9.80 -3.76 -0.54
N LEU A 142 -8.70 -4.50 -0.43
CA LEU A 142 -7.60 -4.37 -1.38
C LEU A 142 -8.06 -4.77 -2.80
N PRO A 143 -7.53 -4.13 -3.85
CA PRO A 143 -7.84 -4.50 -5.24
C PRO A 143 -7.58 -5.97 -5.53
N GLY A 144 -8.51 -6.63 -6.22
CA GLY A 144 -8.41 -8.07 -6.52
C GLY A 144 -7.21 -8.46 -7.39
N ALA A 145 -6.66 -7.53 -8.16
CA ALA A 145 -5.48 -7.75 -9.01
C ALA A 145 -4.14 -7.65 -8.26
N LEU A 146 -4.15 -7.28 -6.97
CA LEU A 146 -2.94 -6.99 -6.21
C LEU A 146 -2.11 -8.27 -5.99
N VAL A 147 -0.84 -8.21 -6.38
CA VAL A 147 0.14 -9.30 -6.24
C VAL A 147 1.11 -8.99 -5.10
N ILE A 148 1.50 -7.71 -4.96
CA ILE A 148 2.47 -7.26 -3.96
C ILE A 148 1.91 -6.06 -3.20
N ALA A 149 1.84 -6.19 -1.88
CA ALA A 149 1.37 -5.15 -0.96
C ALA A 149 2.39 -4.92 0.17
N LEU A 150 3.05 -3.77 0.17
CA LEU A 150 4.11 -3.43 1.11
C LEU A 150 3.74 -2.18 1.93
N PHE A 151 3.30 -2.40 3.17
CA PHE A 151 2.89 -1.35 4.12
C PHE A 151 3.88 -1.16 5.28
N GLY A 152 5.01 -1.87 5.23
CA GLY A 152 5.95 -1.94 6.35
C GLY A 152 6.58 -0.60 6.75
N THR A 153 7.00 -0.46 8.00
CA THR A 153 7.68 0.73 8.53
C THR A 153 6.84 2.00 8.32
N ASN A 154 5.67 2.01 8.94
CA ASN A 154 4.72 3.13 8.95
C ASN A 154 4.17 3.33 10.38
N ARG A 155 3.04 4.01 10.52
CA ARG A 155 2.33 4.25 11.79
C ARG A 155 0.89 3.75 11.74
N PHE A 156 0.58 2.81 10.85
CA PHE A 156 -0.75 2.20 10.80
C PHE A 156 -1.06 1.51 12.12
N SER A 157 -2.33 1.48 12.49
CA SER A 157 -2.80 0.91 13.75
C SER A 157 -4.16 0.24 13.59
N GLY A 158 -4.65 -0.37 14.66
CA GLY A 158 -5.90 -1.12 14.64
C GLY A 158 -5.69 -2.60 14.39
N THR A 159 -6.80 -3.31 14.27
CA THR A 159 -6.84 -4.74 13.93
C THR A 159 -6.86 -4.95 12.43
N VAL A 160 -6.37 -6.10 11.97
CA VAL A 160 -6.40 -6.48 10.54
C VAL A 160 -7.10 -7.83 10.36
N SER A 161 -7.86 -7.97 9.28
CA SER A 161 -8.45 -9.24 8.86
C SER A 161 -7.71 -9.77 7.63
N LEU A 162 -7.30 -11.04 7.67
CA LEU A 162 -6.62 -11.72 6.55
C LEU A 162 -7.58 -12.62 5.75
N LYS A 163 -8.90 -12.54 6.02
CA LYS A 163 -9.89 -13.50 5.52
C LYS A 163 -10.24 -13.34 4.04
N LYS A 164 -10.06 -12.14 3.50
CA LYS A 164 -10.41 -11.80 2.10
C LYS A 164 -9.29 -11.04 1.41
N LEU A 165 -8.07 -11.56 1.54
CA LEU A 165 -6.97 -11.04 0.74
C LEU A 165 -7.20 -11.36 -0.75
N PRO A 166 -6.67 -10.54 -1.68
CA PRO A 166 -6.69 -10.84 -3.10
C PRO A 166 -6.17 -12.24 -3.39
N SER A 167 -6.87 -13.00 -4.23
CA SER A 167 -6.56 -14.42 -4.48
C SER A 167 -5.22 -14.64 -5.19
N GLY A 168 -4.70 -13.62 -5.87
CA GLY A 168 -3.38 -13.62 -6.51
C GLY A 168 -2.27 -12.97 -5.67
N LEU A 169 -2.54 -12.59 -4.42
CA LEU A 169 -1.55 -11.94 -3.57
C LEU A 169 -0.41 -12.92 -3.25
N GLN A 170 0.82 -12.52 -3.56
CA GLN A 170 2.04 -13.29 -3.32
C GLN A 170 2.84 -12.73 -2.14
N VAL A 171 2.83 -11.41 -1.98
CA VAL A 171 3.70 -10.73 -1.01
C VAL A 171 2.89 -9.74 -0.19
N LEU A 172 2.89 -9.92 1.13
CA LEU A 172 2.27 -9.00 2.08
C LEU A 172 3.25 -8.64 3.20
N SER A 173 3.56 -7.34 3.32
CA SER A 173 4.29 -6.80 4.46
C SER A 173 3.44 -5.80 5.24
N LEU A 174 3.22 -6.10 6.51
CA LEU A 174 2.61 -5.23 7.53
C LEU A 174 3.63 -4.84 8.62
N SER A 175 4.90 -5.22 8.44
CA SER A 175 5.92 -5.15 9.47
C SER A 175 6.15 -3.74 10.01
N GLU A 176 6.63 -3.60 11.24
CA GLU A 176 7.03 -2.30 11.79
C GLU A 176 5.92 -1.25 11.73
N ASN A 177 4.77 -1.58 12.29
CA ASN A 177 3.63 -0.69 12.45
C ASN A 177 3.14 -0.75 13.91
N ARG A 178 1.90 -0.32 14.17
CA ARG A 178 1.23 -0.35 15.47
C ARG A 178 -0.05 -1.16 15.41
N PHE A 179 -0.11 -2.16 14.53
CA PHE A 179 -1.25 -3.06 14.45
C PHE A 179 -1.32 -3.95 15.69
N PHE A 180 -2.52 -4.35 16.09
CA PHE A 180 -2.75 -5.19 17.27
C PHE A 180 -3.90 -6.18 17.05
N GLY A 181 -4.11 -7.06 18.02
CA GLY A 181 -5.14 -8.09 17.97
C GLY A 181 -4.65 -9.40 17.34
N ALA A 182 -5.57 -10.33 17.14
CA ALA A 182 -5.28 -11.67 16.65
C ALA A 182 -5.18 -11.74 15.12
N LEU A 183 -4.31 -12.62 14.64
CA LEU A 183 -4.21 -12.97 13.23
C LEU A 183 -4.74 -14.39 12.99
N ASP A 184 -5.57 -14.50 11.96
CA ASP A 184 -6.13 -15.75 11.46
C ASP A 184 -5.44 -16.12 10.15
N PHE A 185 -4.55 -17.12 10.18
CA PHE A 185 -3.83 -17.61 9.01
C PHE A 185 -4.60 -18.70 8.24
N THR A 186 -5.80 -19.07 8.66
CA THR A 186 -6.54 -20.20 8.08
C THR A 186 -7.16 -19.94 6.71
N MET A 187 -7.19 -18.66 6.29
CA MET A 187 -7.82 -18.17 5.07
C MET A 187 -6.84 -17.41 4.16
N LEU A 188 -5.53 -17.60 4.35
CA LEU A 188 -4.53 -17.03 3.47
C LEU A 188 -4.70 -17.55 2.04
N PRO A 189 -4.50 -16.71 1.01
CA PRO A 189 -4.59 -17.15 -0.38
C PRO A 189 -3.49 -18.17 -0.68
N SER A 190 -3.80 -19.18 -1.48
CA SER A 190 -2.87 -20.26 -1.82
C SER A 190 -1.66 -19.81 -2.65
N THR A 191 -1.62 -18.55 -3.07
CA THR A 191 -0.52 -17.92 -3.81
C THR A 191 0.45 -17.18 -2.91
N ILE A 192 0.15 -17.00 -1.62
CA ILE A 192 1.02 -16.21 -0.74
C ILE A 192 2.36 -16.92 -0.55
N GLU A 193 3.45 -16.21 -0.83
CA GLU A 193 4.82 -16.72 -0.74
C GLU A 193 5.56 -16.09 0.44
N SER A 194 5.24 -14.83 0.76
CA SER A 194 5.90 -14.08 1.83
C SER A 194 4.93 -13.26 2.66
N LEU A 195 4.96 -13.48 3.97
CA LEU A 195 4.16 -12.76 4.96
C LEU A 195 5.05 -12.22 6.09
N TRP A 196 5.10 -10.91 6.22
CA TRP A 196 5.86 -10.19 7.25
C TRP A 196 4.92 -9.39 8.13
N VAL A 197 4.78 -9.79 9.40
CA VAL A 197 3.94 -9.11 10.40
C VAL A 197 4.73 -8.69 11.64
N GLN A 198 6.04 -8.91 11.63
CA GLN A 198 6.94 -8.62 12.74
C GLN A 198 6.91 -7.16 13.19
N LEU A 199 7.36 -6.91 14.41
CA LEU A 199 7.47 -5.57 14.98
C LEU A 199 6.10 -4.84 14.97
N ASN A 200 5.09 -5.52 15.50
CA ASN A 200 3.74 -5.03 15.75
C ASN A 200 3.26 -5.53 17.12
N ASP A 201 2.12 -5.01 17.59
CA ASP A 201 1.48 -5.42 18.84
C ASP A 201 0.48 -6.59 18.65
N PHE A 202 0.60 -7.37 17.57
CA PHE A 202 -0.23 -8.56 17.34
C PHE A 202 -0.10 -9.55 18.50
N GLU A 203 -1.22 -10.15 18.90
CA GLU A 203 -1.31 -11.02 20.07
C GLU A 203 -2.37 -12.11 19.92
N GLY A 204 -2.38 -13.05 20.86
CA GLY A 204 -3.35 -14.14 20.87
C GLY A 204 -2.84 -15.41 20.19
N ASN A 205 -3.67 -16.46 20.26
CA ASN A 205 -3.33 -17.77 19.75
C ASN A 205 -3.67 -17.89 18.27
N THR A 206 -2.67 -18.17 17.44
CA THR A 206 -2.78 -18.32 15.99
C THR A 206 -2.64 -19.78 15.58
N ASP A 207 -3.50 -20.20 14.66
CA ASP A 207 -3.45 -21.52 14.04
C ASP A 207 -2.49 -21.51 12.84
N PHE A 208 -1.37 -22.23 12.97
CA PHE A 208 -0.36 -22.37 11.92
C PHE A 208 -0.54 -23.67 11.10
N THR A 209 -1.59 -24.46 11.33
CA THR A 209 -1.78 -25.77 10.68
C THR A 209 -2.22 -25.64 9.22
N ARG A 210 -2.79 -24.49 8.84
CA ARG A 210 -3.37 -24.19 7.52
C ARG A 210 -2.56 -23.19 6.69
N LEU A 211 -1.28 -23.01 7.01
CA LEU A 211 -0.41 -22.21 6.16
C LEU A 211 -0.36 -22.79 4.74
N PRO A 212 -0.47 -21.96 3.68
CA PRO A 212 -0.38 -22.43 2.30
C PRO A 212 0.98 -23.08 1.98
N ASP A 213 0.98 -24.08 1.10
CA ASP A 213 2.21 -24.76 0.67
C ASP A 213 3.16 -23.84 -0.11
N SER A 214 2.64 -22.76 -0.70
CA SER A 214 3.42 -21.72 -1.38
C SER A 214 4.23 -20.85 -0.42
N LEU A 215 3.91 -20.84 0.88
CA LEU A 215 4.50 -19.92 1.84
C LEU A 215 5.95 -20.30 2.14
N ASP A 216 6.88 -19.57 1.52
CA ASP A 216 8.33 -19.73 1.73
C ASP A 216 8.80 -19.00 2.99
N THR A 217 8.32 -17.76 3.18
CA THR A 217 8.77 -16.86 4.24
C THR A 217 7.62 -16.41 5.13
N LEU A 218 7.76 -16.65 6.44
CA LEU A 218 6.86 -16.15 7.48
C LEU A 218 7.66 -15.52 8.62
N ASP A 219 7.49 -14.23 8.83
CA ASP A 219 8.11 -13.51 9.94
C ASP A 219 7.04 -12.94 10.88
N VAL A 220 7.01 -13.51 12.09
CA VAL A 220 6.14 -13.11 13.21
C VAL A 220 6.98 -12.62 14.40
N SER A 221 8.26 -12.34 14.18
CA SER A 221 9.18 -11.95 15.25
C SER A 221 8.75 -10.66 15.93
N HIS A 222 9.13 -10.47 17.18
CA HIS A 222 8.77 -9.28 17.96
C HIS A 222 7.26 -8.98 17.95
N THR A 223 6.45 -10.02 18.10
CA THR A 223 5.00 -9.94 18.35
C THR A 223 4.66 -10.69 19.64
N LYS A 224 3.40 -10.64 20.09
CA LYS A 224 2.90 -11.43 21.23
C LYS A 224 2.09 -12.64 20.76
N LEU A 225 2.14 -12.96 19.46
CA LEU A 225 1.46 -14.12 18.88
C LEU A 225 1.99 -15.41 19.52
N SER A 226 1.06 -16.30 19.85
CA SER A 226 1.33 -17.63 20.36
C SER A 226 0.74 -18.68 19.44
N GLY A 227 1.15 -19.94 19.61
CA GLY A 227 0.62 -21.06 18.85
C GLY A 227 1.72 -22.07 18.55
N ARG A 228 1.34 -23.16 17.88
CA ARG A 228 2.25 -24.25 17.56
C ARG A 228 2.48 -24.30 16.07
N LEU A 229 3.72 -24.13 15.65
CA LEU A 229 4.13 -24.29 14.27
C LEU A 229 4.82 -25.65 14.11
N VAL A 230 4.20 -26.54 13.34
CA VAL A 230 4.89 -27.71 12.80
C VAL A 230 5.73 -27.22 11.63
N ARG A 231 7.04 -27.42 11.67
CA ARG A 231 7.97 -26.84 10.70
C ARG A 231 7.67 -27.31 9.26
N LYS A 232 6.90 -26.51 8.52
CA LYS A 232 6.61 -26.68 7.08
C LYS A 232 7.24 -25.60 6.21
N THR A 233 7.44 -24.39 6.73
CA THR A 233 7.99 -23.27 5.97
C THR A 233 9.53 -23.25 6.06
N PRO A 234 10.25 -23.11 4.94
CA PRO A 234 11.71 -23.13 4.93
C PRO A 234 12.31 -21.92 5.67
N ARG A 235 11.63 -20.76 5.68
CA ARG A 235 12.07 -19.54 6.38
C ARG A 235 11.02 -19.03 7.36
N PHE A 236 11.04 -19.56 8.58
CA PHE A 236 10.26 -19.04 9.69
C PHE A 236 11.13 -18.22 10.65
N ASN A 237 10.69 -17.00 10.96
CA ASN A 237 11.28 -16.18 12.01
C ASN A 237 10.23 -15.88 13.10
N GLY A 238 10.39 -16.53 14.25
CA GLY A 238 9.57 -16.34 15.45
C GLY A 238 10.33 -15.73 16.62
N VAL A 239 11.49 -15.10 16.37
CA VAL A 239 12.33 -14.52 17.44
C VAL A 239 11.51 -13.51 18.26
N ASN A 240 11.57 -13.60 19.59
CA ASN A 240 10.79 -12.73 20.49
C ASN A 240 9.26 -12.77 20.26
N SER A 241 8.74 -13.86 19.69
CA SER A 241 7.32 -14.22 19.74
C SER A 241 7.05 -15.25 20.84
N ARG A 242 5.79 -15.68 20.99
CA ARG A 242 5.40 -16.80 21.87
C ARG A 242 5.06 -18.06 21.07
N VAL A 243 5.52 -18.16 19.82
CA VAL A 243 5.26 -19.32 18.94
C VAL A 243 6.20 -20.46 19.30
N GLU A 244 5.63 -21.63 19.59
CA GLU A 244 6.34 -22.87 19.84
C GLU A 244 6.61 -23.58 18.50
N ILE A 245 7.89 -23.81 18.18
CA ILE A 245 8.29 -24.59 17.00
C ILE A 245 8.34 -26.06 17.40
N ILE A 246 7.52 -26.88 16.74
CA ILE A 246 7.54 -28.34 16.87
C ILE A 246 8.29 -28.90 15.67
N VAL A 247 9.47 -29.45 15.94
CA VAL A 247 10.23 -30.23 14.97
C VAL A 247 9.73 -31.67 15.10
N THR A 248 8.92 -32.13 14.15
CA THR A 248 8.62 -33.55 14.03
C THR A 248 9.90 -34.24 13.55
N GLU A 249 10.45 -35.14 14.36
CA GLU A 249 11.51 -36.04 13.91
C GLU A 249 11.04 -36.75 12.65
N VAL A 250 11.80 -36.61 11.56
CA VAL A 250 11.62 -37.46 10.39
C VAL A 250 11.89 -38.88 10.89
N HIS A 251 10.84 -39.70 10.96
CA HIS A 251 11.00 -41.13 11.19
C HIS A 251 11.81 -41.65 10.00
N ILE A 252 13.13 -41.84 10.20
CA ILE A 252 13.94 -42.61 9.28
C ILE A 252 13.40 -44.03 9.43
N GLU A 253 12.52 -44.45 8.52
CA GLU A 253 12.24 -45.86 8.32
C GLU A 253 13.56 -46.52 7.95
N ASN A 254 14.24 -47.05 8.96
CA ASN A 254 15.35 -47.97 8.80
C ASN A 254 14.77 -49.27 8.25
N ASN A 255 14.47 -49.30 6.95
CA ASN A 255 14.26 -50.54 6.21
C ASN A 255 15.62 -51.21 6.01
N TRP A 256 16.10 -51.85 7.08
CA TRP A 256 17.04 -52.96 7.00
C TRP A 256 16.26 -54.26 7.18
N ILE A 257 16.04 -54.95 6.06
CA ILE A 257 16.22 -56.39 5.78
C ILE A 257 15.45 -56.73 4.52
#